data_AF-A0A7K6S1R3-F1
#
_entry.id   AF-A0A7K6S1R3-F1
#
_cell.length_a   1.000
_cell.length_b   1.000
_cell.length_c   1.000
_cell.angle_alpha   90.00
_cell.angle_beta   90.00
_cell.angle_gamma   90.00
#
_symmetry.space_group_name_H-M   'P 1'
#
loop_
_entity.id
_entity.type
_entity.pdbx_description
1 polymer ?
#
loop_
_entity_poly.entity_id
_entity_poly.type
_entity_poly.pdbx_seq_one_letter_code
_entity_poly.pdbx_strand_id
1 'polypeptide(L)'
;RSTVEALPARLLRDVYQEALGAAVVGVDEGQFFPDIVEFCEGLANAGKTVIVAALDGTFQRKAFGSILNLVPLAESVVKLNAVCMECYREASYTKRLGAEREVEVIGGADKYHSVCRACYFRKRPQQPGSENKENVPAGLKQADVAITRKVF
;
A
#
# COMPACT_ATOMS: atom_id res chain seq x y z
N ARG A 1 -4.58 32.59 10.78
CA ARG A 1 -4.09 31.28 10.26
C ARG A 1 -5.26 30.33 10.39
N SER A 2 -6.03 30.10 9.32
CA SER A 2 -7.21 29.23 9.34
C SER A 2 -6.75 27.78 9.21
N THR A 3 -6.65 27.07 10.32
CA THR A 3 -6.58 25.61 10.31
C THR A 3 -8.00 25.10 10.11
N VAL A 4 -8.22 24.31 9.05
CA VAL A 4 -9.49 23.61 8.81
C VAL A 4 -9.35 22.21 9.38
N GLU A 5 -10.37 21.73 10.07
CA GLU A 5 -10.43 20.36 10.57
C GLU A 5 -10.52 19.38 9.39
N ALA A 6 -9.84 18.23 9.49
CA ALA A 6 -9.91 17.22 8.44
C ALA A 6 -11.30 16.57 8.42
N LEU A 7 -11.92 16.50 7.24
CA LEU A 7 -13.24 15.90 7.07
C LEU A 7 -13.08 14.42 6.70
N PRO A 8 -13.60 13.48 7.52
CA PRO A 8 -13.64 12.08 7.12
C PRO A 8 -14.71 11.89 6.05
N ALA A 9 -14.40 11.09 5.04
CA ALA A 9 -15.33 10.75 3.98
C ALA A 9 -15.22 9.28 3.60
N ARG A 10 -16.31 8.71 3.09
CA ARG A 10 -16.31 7.42 2.38
C ARG A 10 -16.44 7.62 0.88
N LEU A 11 -17.14 8.67 0.46
CA LEU A 11 -17.25 9.14 -0.92
C LEU A 11 -16.91 10.63 -0.93
N LEU A 12 -16.08 11.07 -1.86
CA LEU A 12 -15.59 12.45 -1.88
C LEU A 12 -16.69 13.45 -2.28
N ARG A 13 -17.71 13.00 -3.02
CA ARG A 13 -18.90 13.81 -3.29
C ARG A 13 -19.60 14.32 -2.03
N ASP A 14 -19.47 13.61 -0.91
CA ASP A 14 -20.12 13.97 0.36
C ASP A 14 -19.50 15.23 1.00
N VAL A 15 -18.27 15.58 0.60
CA VAL A 15 -17.52 16.76 1.08
C VAL A 15 -17.20 17.76 -0.04
N TYR A 16 -17.87 17.62 -1.20
CA TYR A 16 -17.56 18.41 -2.39
C TYR A 16 -17.85 19.91 -2.19
N GLN A 17 -18.92 20.24 -1.47
CA GLN A 17 -19.31 21.64 -1.24
C GLN A 17 -18.30 22.36 -0.34
N GLU A 18 -17.80 21.68 0.68
CA GLU A 18 -16.74 22.15 1.57
C GLU A 18 -15.43 22.33 0.78
N ALA A 19 -15.09 21.37 -0.09
CA ALA A 19 -13.92 21.43 -0.94
C ALA A 19 -13.94 22.62 -1.93
N LEU A 20 -15.12 22.98 -2.47
CA LEU A 20 -15.29 24.16 -3.33
C LEU A 20 -14.95 25.47 -2.60
N GLY A 21 -15.13 25.53 -1.28
CA GLY A 21 -14.79 26.69 -0.47
C GLY A 21 -13.27 26.86 -0.23
N ALA A 22 -12.48 25.81 -0.45
CA ALA A 22 -11.03 25.83 -0.23
C ALA A 22 -10.27 26.25 -1.51
N ALA A 23 -9.03 26.73 -1.34
CA ALA A 23 -8.11 26.95 -2.47
C ALA A 23 -7.27 25.69 -2.78
N VAL A 24 -6.97 24.91 -1.74
CA VAL A 24 -6.15 23.71 -1.79
C VAL A 24 -6.89 22.58 -1.08
N VAL A 25 -6.93 21.40 -1.70
CA VAL A 25 -7.61 20.21 -1.18
C VAL A 25 -6.60 19.06 -1.12
N GLY A 26 -6.42 18.50 0.07
CA GLY A 26 -5.62 17.29 0.29
C GLY A 26 -6.53 16.08 0.44
N VAL A 27 -6.24 15.00 -0.30
CA VAL A 27 -6.93 13.71 -0.15
C VAL A 27 -5.90 12.68 0.29
N ASP A 28 -6.10 12.13 1.49
CA ASP A 28 -5.26 11.05 2.02
C ASP A 28 -5.90 9.69 1.73
N GLU A 29 -5.07 8.66 1.56
CA GLU A 29 -5.50 7.30 1.22
C GLU A 29 -6.45 7.22 0.00
N GLY A 30 -6.14 8.00 -1.04
CA GLY A 30 -6.96 8.24 -2.23
C GLY A 30 -7.48 6.97 -2.93
N GLN A 31 -6.77 5.86 -2.80
CA GLN A 31 -7.14 4.58 -3.42
C GLN A 31 -8.45 3.97 -2.91
N PHE A 32 -8.95 4.40 -1.73
CA PHE A 32 -10.21 3.91 -1.17
C PHE A 32 -11.45 4.67 -1.70
N PHE A 33 -11.25 5.79 -2.41
CA PHE A 33 -12.36 6.59 -2.92
C PHE A 33 -12.67 6.19 -4.37
N PRO A 34 -13.84 5.56 -4.63
CA PRO A 34 -14.20 5.14 -5.99
C PRO A 34 -14.44 6.33 -6.92
N ASP A 35 -14.80 7.49 -6.37
CA ASP A 35 -15.09 8.75 -7.07
C ASP A 35 -13.88 9.72 -7.10
N ILE A 36 -12.66 9.23 -6.83
CA ILE A 36 -11.44 10.04 -6.77
C ILE A 36 -11.13 10.76 -8.08
N VAL A 37 -11.36 10.12 -9.23
CA VAL A 37 -10.99 10.66 -10.54
C VAL A 37 -11.88 11.84 -10.89
N GLU A 38 -13.20 11.64 -10.83
CA GLU A 38 -14.19 12.68 -11.12
C GLU A 38 -14.08 13.85 -10.13
N PHE A 39 -13.82 13.55 -8.87
CA PHE A 39 -13.65 14.57 -7.83
C PHE A 39 -12.41 15.45 -8.09
N CYS A 40 -11.24 14.84 -8.31
CA CYS A 40 -10.00 15.59 -8.53
C CYS A 40 -10.07 16.42 -9.80
N GLU A 41 -10.55 15.83 -10.90
CA GLU A 41 -10.68 16.51 -12.19
C GLU A 41 -11.67 17.69 -12.11
N GLY A 42 -12.81 17.50 -11.42
CA GLY A 42 -13.80 18.55 -11.23
C GLY A 42 -13.25 19.75 -10.44
N LEU A 43 -12.54 19.49 -9.33
CA LEU A 43 -11.94 20.55 -8.52
C LEU A 43 -10.77 21.24 -9.22
N ALA A 44 -9.90 20.49 -9.89
CA ALA A 44 -8.77 21.06 -10.64
C ALA A 44 -9.27 22.01 -11.74
N ASN A 45 -10.28 21.59 -12.52
CA ASN A 45 -10.90 22.43 -13.53
C ASN A 45 -11.64 23.65 -12.95
N ALA A 46 -12.07 23.59 -11.69
CA ALA A 46 -12.60 24.74 -10.94
C ALA A 46 -11.51 25.66 -10.36
N GLY A 47 -10.25 25.47 -10.76
CA GLY A 47 -9.11 26.29 -10.34
C GLY A 47 -8.56 25.96 -8.95
N LYS A 48 -8.86 24.77 -8.42
CA LYS A 48 -8.35 24.32 -7.12
C LYS A 48 -7.04 23.55 -7.29
N THR A 49 -6.14 23.66 -6.32
CA THR A 49 -4.98 22.74 -6.23
C THR A 49 -5.39 21.49 -5.47
N VAL A 50 -5.32 20.32 -6.11
CA VAL A 50 -5.65 19.04 -5.48
C VAL A 50 -4.37 18.23 -5.28
N ILE A 51 -4.12 17.75 -4.07
CA ILE A 51 -2.95 16.94 -3.71
C ILE A 51 -3.47 15.60 -3.19
N VAL A 52 -3.11 14.51 -3.85
CA VAL A 52 -3.56 13.15 -3.49
C VAL A 52 -2.39 12.33 -3.00
N ALA A 53 -2.48 11.82 -1.76
CA ALA A 53 -1.63 10.76 -1.26
C ALA A 53 -2.37 9.43 -1.39
N ALA A 54 -1.74 8.44 -2.02
CA ALA A 54 -2.37 7.14 -2.25
C ALA A 54 -1.35 6.03 -2.51
N LEU A 55 -1.79 4.79 -2.32
CA LEU A 55 -1.05 3.59 -2.74
C LEU A 55 -1.24 3.32 -4.24
N ASP A 56 -0.14 3.19 -4.97
CA ASP A 56 -0.17 2.85 -6.41
C ASP A 56 -0.59 1.40 -6.66
N GLY A 57 -0.34 0.51 -5.69
CA GLY A 57 -0.66 -0.90 -5.82
C GLY A 57 -1.07 -1.59 -4.52
N THR A 58 -1.86 -2.65 -4.68
CA THR A 58 -2.30 -3.54 -3.60
C THR A 58 -1.15 -4.42 -3.08
N PHE A 59 -1.42 -5.23 -2.04
CA PHE A 59 -0.48 -6.23 -1.55
C PHE A 59 -0.03 -7.26 -2.62
N GLN A 60 -0.79 -7.38 -3.72
CA GLN A 60 -0.49 -8.23 -4.86
C GLN A 60 0.28 -7.50 -5.98
N ARG A 61 0.62 -6.22 -5.77
CA ARG A 61 1.24 -5.32 -6.76
C ARG A 61 0.39 -5.13 -8.02
N LYS A 62 -0.94 -5.18 -7.86
CA LYS A 62 -1.91 -4.77 -8.89
C LYS A 62 -2.35 -3.33 -8.61
N ALA A 63 -2.81 -2.61 -9.62
CA ALA A 63 -3.39 -1.27 -9.45
C ALA A 63 -4.43 -1.26 -8.32
N PHE A 64 -4.37 -0.25 -7.44
CA PHE A 64 -5.32 -0.10 -6.33
C PHE A 64 -6.47 0.80 -6.75
N GLY A 65 -7.67 0.22 -6.89
CA GLY A 65 -8.85 0.98 -7.28
C GLY A 65 -8.65 1.69 -8.63
N SER A 66 -9.12 2.92 -8.71
CA SER A 66 -9.01 3.79 -9.89
C SER A 66 -7.84 4.78 -9.81
N ILE A 67 -6.96 4.67 -8.81
CA ILE A 67 -5.98 5.73 -8.51
C ILE A 67 -5.03 6.04 -9.66
N LEU A 68 -4.62 5.01 -10.43
CA LEU A 68 -3.70 5.19 -11.55
C LEU A 68 -4.34 5.94 -12.73
N ASN A 69 -5.67 6.08 -12.76
CA ASN A 69 -6.36 6.86 -13.77
C ASN A 69 -6.16 8.38 -13.56
N LEU A 70 -5.67 8.82 -12.40
CA LEU A 70 -5.24 10.21 -12.19
C LEU A 70 -3.92 10.54 -12.88
N VAL A 71 -3.05 9.55 -13.13
CA VAL A 71 -1.72 9.78 -13.72
C VAL A 71 -1.75 10.59 -15.02
N PRO A 72 -2.62 10.30 -16.01
CA PRO A 72 -2.71 11.12 -17.23
C PRO A 72 -3.35 12.50 -17.02
N LEU A 73 -4.02 12.74 -15.90
CA LEU A 73 -4.71 14.00 -15.58
C LEU A 73 -3.85 14.92 -14.71
N ALA A 74 -2.92 14.35 -13.93
CA ALA A 74 -2.12 15.06 -12.95
C ALA A 74 -0.93 15.81 -13.58
N GLU A 75 -0.68 17.05 -13.14
CA GLU A 75 0.50 17.82 -13.53
C GLU A 75 1.80 17.28 -12.91
N SER A 76 1.71 16.58 -11.78
CA SER A 76 2.87 16.01 -11.08
C SER A 76 2.53 14.68 -10.42
N VAL A 77 3.40 13.69 -10.61
CA VAL A 77 3.29 12.38 -9.98
C VAL A 77 4.66 11.97 -9.44
N VAL A 78 4.73 11.68 -8.14
CA VAL A 78 5.93 11.18 -7.48
C VAL A 78 5.61 9.89 -6.74
N LYS A 79 6.37 8.83 -7.00
CA LYS A 79 6.31 7.60 -6.21
C LYS A 79 7.37 7.63 -5.12
N LEU A 80 6.93 7.65 -3.87
CA LEU A 80 7.82 7.62 -2.72
C LEU A 80 8.31 6.19 -2.42
N ASN A 81 9.48 6.11 -1.81
CA ASN A 81 10.04 4.86 -1.31
C ASN A 81 10.08 4.84 0.21
N ALA A 82 9.92 3.65 0.77
CA ALA A 82 10.11 3.37 2.19
C ALA A 82 11.44 2.63 2.44
N VAL A 83 11.68 2.27 3.70
CA VAL A 83 12.75 1.32 4.08
C VAL A 83 12.17 -0.09 4.14
N CYS A 84 12.89 -1.06 3.56
CA CYS A 84 12.51 -2.47 3.58
C CYS A 84 12.63 -3.04 4.99
N MET A 85 11.51 -3.50 5.56
CA MET A 85 11.47 -4.06 6.91
C MET A 85 12.15 -5.43 7.04
N GLU A 86 12.56 -6.06 5.92
CA GLU A 86 13.26 -7.35 5.92
C GLU A 86 14.77 -7.25 5.66
N CYS A 87 15.24 -6.24 4.90
CA CYS A 87 16.67 -6.13 4.54
C CYS A 87 17.22 -4.70 4.57
N TYR A 88 16.44 -3.73 5.05
CA TYR A 88 16.83 -2.34 5.28
C TYR A 88 17.29 -1.53 4.06
N ARG A 89 17.13 -2.07 2.84
CA ARG A 89 17.29 -1.33 1.57
C ARG A 89 16.02 -0.56 1.22
N GLU A 90 16.05 0.19 0.13
CA GLU A 90 14.86 0.85 -0.42
C GLU A 90 13.71 -0.15 -0.70
N ALA A 91 12.49 0.23 -0.32
CA ALA A 91 11.28 -0.53 -0.50
C ALA A 91 10.24 0.24 -1.31
N SER A 92 9.69 -0.42 -2.33
CA SER A 92 8.72 0.17 -3.26
C SER A 92 7.40 -0.61 -3.32
N TYR A 93 7.22 -1.61 -2.44
CA TYR A 93 6.04 -2.47 -2.38
C TYR A 93 5.60 -2.71 -0.94
N THR A 94 4.31 -2.98 -0.78
CA THR A 94 3.71 -3.43 0.48
C THR A 94 3.41 -4.92 0.40
N LYS A 95 3.88 -5.70 1.37
CA LYS A 95 3.64 -7.14 1.49
C LYS A 95 2.74 -7.42 2.68
N ARG A 96 1.63 -8.12 2.46
CA ARG A 96 0.75 -8.60 3.53
C ARG A 96 1.41 -9.75 4.29
N LEU A 97 1.23 -9.78 5.61
CA LEU A 97 1.80 -10.80 6.49
C LEU A 97 0.87 -12.00 6.70
N GLY A 98 -0.44 -11.74 6.74
CA GLY A 98 -1.48 -12.76 6.88
C GLY A 98 -1.89 -13.42 5.55
N ALA A 99 -2.88 -14.31 5.62
CA ALA A 99 -3.37 -15.11 4.50
C ALA A 99 -4.67 -14.57 3.87
N GLU A 100 -5.19 -13.45 4.36
CA GLU A 100 -6.38 -12.76 3.86
C GLU A 100 -6.21 -12.42 2.38
N ARG A 101 -7.28 -12.56 1.60
CA ARG A 101 -7.25 -12.39 0.13
C ARG A 101 -7.96 -11.11 -0.33
N GLU A 102 -8.76 -10.53 0.55
CA GLU A 102 -9.49 -9.30 0.37
C GLU A 102 -8.52 -8.16 0.11
N VAL A 103 -8.79 -7.29 -0.88
CA VAL A 103 -7.89 -6.18 -1.20
C VAL A 103 -7.82 -5.20 -0.03
N GLU A 104 -8.97 -4.83 0.51
CA GLU A 104 -9.10 -3.88 1.61
C GLU A 104 -9.08 -4.60 2.95
N VAL A 105 -7.92 -4.56 3.62
CA VAL A 105 -7.78 -4.99 5.01
C VAL A 105 -7.02 -3.90 5.74
N ILE A 106 -7.68 -3.19 6.65
CA ILE A 106 -7.06 -2.10 7.41
C ILE A 106 -6.09 -2.65 8.44
N GLY A 107 -4.91 -2.06 8.53
CA GLY A 107 -3.85 -2.39 9.48
C GLY A 107 -2.55 -1.67 9.16
N GLY A 108 -1.62 -1.70 10.11
CA GLY A 108 -0.31 -1.06 9.97
C GLY A 108 0.80 -2.10 9.83
N ALA A 109 1.90 -1.87 10.54
CA ALA A 109 3.08 -2.74 10.53
C ALA A 109 2.81 -4.16 11.07
N ASP A 110 1.72 -4.34 11.82
CA ASP A 110 1.24 -5.64 12.30
C ASP A 110 0.70 -6.53 11.17
N LYS A 111 0.15 -5.94 10.10
CA LYS A 111 -0.40 -6.66 8.94
C LYS A 111 0.41 -6.52 7.67
N TYR A 112 1.27 -5.50 7.58
CA TYR A 112 1.97 -5.15 6.35
C TYR A 112 3.42 -4.79 6.59
N HIS A 113 4.31 -5.24 5.71
CA HIS A 113 5.69 -4.77 5.63
C HIS A 113 5.92 -3.99 4.34
N SER A 114 6.61 -2.85 4.43
CA SER A 114 7.29 -2.27 3.27
C SER A 114 8.47 -3.17 2.88
N VAL A 115 8.53 -3.60 1.63
CA VAL A 115 9.55 -4.53 1.15
C VAL A 115 10.16 -4.12 -0.19
N CYS A 116 11.44 -4.43 -0.35
CA CYS A 116 12.10 -4.39 -1.65
C CYS A 116 11.64 -5.55 -2.54
N ARG A 117 11.99 -5.49 -3.83
CA ARG A 117 11.62 -6.52 -4.82
C ARG A 117 12.03 -7.94 -4.40
N ALA A 118 13.24 -8.11 -3.87
CA ALA A 118 13.75 -9.42 -3.48
C ALA A 118 12.98 -9.99 -2.28
N CYS A 119 12.73 -9.17 -1.26
CA CYS A 119 11.99 -9.55 -0.05
C CYS A 119 10.50 -9.81 -0.33
N TYR A 120 9.91 -9.14 -1.31
CA TYR A 120 8.53 -9.41 -1.75
C TYR A 120 8.33 -10.88 -2.16
N PHE A 121 9.22 -11.42 -3.00
CA PHE A 121 9.15 -12.80 -3.48
C PHE A 121 9.77 -13.83 -2.54
N ARG A 122 10.45 -13.38 -1.48
CA ARG A 122 11.02 -14.28 -0.48
C ARG A 122 9.88 -14.98 0.27
N LYS A 123 9.84 -16.30 0.14
CA LYS A 123 9.00 -17.15 0.99
C LYS A 123 9.41 -16.92 2.43
N ARG A 124 8.45 -16.60 3.31
CA ARG A 124 8.72 -16.66 4.74
C ARG A 124 9.07 -18.11 5.08
N PRO A 125 10.12 -18.36 5.88
CA PRO A 125 10.18 -19.63 6.59
C PRO A 125 8.84 -19.75 7.32
N GLN A 126 8.12 -20.86 7.11
CA GLN A 126 6.98 -21.15 7.97
C GLN A 126 7.53 -21.13 9.39
N GLN A 127 7.07 -20.20 10.23
CA GLN A 127 7.30 -20.37 11.65
C GLN A 127 6.60 -21.68 12.00
N PRO A 128 7.30 -22.65 12.61
CA PRO A 128 6.60 -23.77 13.21
C PRO A 128 5.58 -23.16 14.16
N GLY A 129 4.30 -23.47 13.95
CA GLY A 129 3.27 -23.09 14.88
C GLY A 129 3.71 -23.48 16.28
N SER A 130 3.33 -22.70 17.28
CA SER A 130 3.58 -22.99 18.69
C SER A 130 3.33 -24.48 18.97
N GLU A 131 4.41 -25.26 19.05
CA GLU A 131 4.33 -26.67 19.39
C GLU A 131 3.83 -26.73 20.83
N ASN A 132 2.60 -27.21 21.00
CA ASN A 132 2.21 -27.81 22.28
C ASN A 132 3.28 -28.88 22.57
N LYS A 133 4.02 -28.68 23.66
CA LYS A 133 5.04 -29.60 24.15
C LYS A 133 4.38 -30.90 24.58
N GLU A 134 4.16 -31.82 23.65
CA GLU A 134 3.97 -33.23 23.96
C GLU A 134 4.27 -34.06 22.71
N ASN A 135 5.36 -34.84 22.83
CA ASN A 135 5.81 -35.96 21.99
C ASN A 135 6.95 -35.69 20.99
N VAL A 136 8.17 -35.91 21.49
CA VAL A 136 9.37 -36.23 20.71
C VAL A 136 9.39 -37.75 20.46
N PRO A 137 9.79 -38.20 19.25
CA PRO A 137 10.96 -39.08 19.22
C PRO A 137 11.96 -38.74 18.10
N ALA A 138 13.20 -39.13 18.38
CA ALA A 138 14.44 -38.91 17.65
C ALA A 138 14.50 -39.51 16.23
N GLY A 139 15.26 -38.88 15.33
CA GLY A 139 15.68 -39.48 14.06
C GLY A 139 16.47 -38.53 13.15
N LEU A 140 17.79 -38.76 13.06
CA LEU A 140 18.73 -38.05 12.19
C LEU A 140 18.46 -38.26 10.68
N LYS A 141 18.74 -37.24 9.84
CA LYS A 141 19.77 -37.27 8.77
C LYS A 141 19.88 -35.96 7.98
N GLN A 142 21.10 -35.71 7.52
CA GLN A 142 21.65 -34.52 6.85
C GLN A 142 21.61 -34.63 5.32
N ALA A 143 21.92 -33.51 4.63
CA ALA A 143 22.26 -33.32 3.19
C ALA A 143 21.06 -33.04 2.25
N ASP A 144 21.08 -32.14 1.25
CA ASP A 144 22.16 -31.45 0.53
C ASP A 144 21.73 -30.04 0.06
N VAL A 145 22.70 -29.12 -0.04
CA VAL A 145 22.55 -27.76 -0.57
C VAL A 145 22.81 -27.78 -2.07
N ALA A 146 21.81 -27.43 -2.89
CA ALA A 146 21.98 -27.16 -4.31
C ALA A 146 21.80 -25.66 -4.59
N ILE A 147 22.91 -24.97 -4.85
CA ILE A 147 22.96 -23.58 -5.32
C ILE A 147 23.06 -23.61 -6.84
N THR A 148 22.06 -23.09 -7.56
CA THR A 148 22.24 -22.83 -9.00
C THR A 148 21.57 -21.53 -9.46
N ARG A 149 22.46 -20.54 -9.66
CA ARG A 149 22.64 -19.54 -10.73
C ARG A 149 21.53 -18.54 -11.08
N LYS A 150 21.98 -17.26 -11.07
CA LYS A 150 21.29 -16.05 -11.53
C LYS A 150 21.25 -16.01 -13.07
N VAL A 151 20.23 -15.34 -13.58
CA VAL A 151 20.14 -14.85 -14.96
C VAL A 151 20.10 -13.31 -14.89
N PHE A 152 20.80 -12.65 -15.80
CA PHE A 152 21.04 -11.21 -15.87
C PHE A 152 19.76 -10.39 -15.96
#